data_AF-A0A1G5URF7-F1
#
_entry.id   AF-A0A1G5URF7-F1
#
_cell.length_a   1.000
_cell.length_b   1.000
_cell.length_c   1.000
_cell.angle_alpha   90.00
_cell.angle_beta   90.00
_cell.angle_gamma   90.00
#
_symmetry.space_group_name_H-M   'P 1'
#
loop_
_entity.id
_entity.type
_entity.pdbx_description
1 polymer ?
#
loop_
_entity_poly.entity_id
_entity_poly.type
_entity_poly.pdbx_seq_one_letter_code
_entity_poly.pdbx_strand_id
1 'polypeptide(L)'
;MMLDRLPRLDPAEARLRETVPAALSGRRCADGTLVARIPAAPSTARWWYACANEAAFALLLRDGRDARLLADDGPTAAEALEACEPLLREIELGLGIALVPERLVEAPAHTPIVEVTALAEGIARQRLLLALPLTLMLHPAAPEFAPELLGGVSVRVAVRIAGPRLAPHAAASLAPGDLLLLENPLAATLHVSGQAPLAGRFDPAAARFIPA
;
A
#
# COMPACT_ATOMS: atom_id res chain seq x y z
N MET A 1 27.34 -15.20 11.92
CA MET A 1 26.25 -14.21 12.01
C MET A 1 24.94 -14.98 11.81
N MET A 2 24.25 -15.32 12.90
CA MET A 2 22.94 -15.96 12.82
C MET A 2 21.98 -14.92 12.23
N LEU A 3 21.30 -15.26 11.14
CA LEU A 3 20.07 -14.56 10.77
C LEU A 3 19.10 -14.81 11.92
N ASP A 4 18.95 -13.82 12.81
CA ASP A 4 17.85 -13.82 13.76
C ASP A 4 16.59 -14.11 12.97
N ARG A 5 15.92 -15.21 13.32
CA ARG A 5 14.72 -15.67 12.64
C ARG A 5 13.76 -14.49 12.61
N LEU A 6 13.40 -14.05 11.42
CA LEU A 6 12.38 -13.03 11.22
C LEU A 6 11.18 -13.37 12.12
N PRO A 7 10.63 -12.38 12.86
CA PRO A 7 9.55 -12.63 13.79
C PRO A 7 8.41 -13.38 13.09
N ARG A 8 8.00 -14.51 13.67
CA ARG A 8 6.88 -15.29 13.15
C ARG A 8 5.59 -14.52 13.43
N LEU A 9 4.92 -14.11 12.36
CA LEU A 9 3.58 -13.54 12.41
C LEU A 9 2.56 -14.66 12.66
N ASP A 10 1.54 -14.36 13.47
CA ASP A 10 0.39 -15.25 13.62
C ASP A 10 -0.31 -15.45 12.24
N PRO A 11 -0.71 -16.68 11.85
CA PRO A 11 -1.36 -16.92 10.55
C PRO A 11 -2.67 -16.14 10.33
N ALA A 12 -3.48 -15.94 11.38
CA ALA A 12 -4.69 -15.14 11.30
C ALA A 12 -4.35 -13.66 11.09
N GLU A 13 -3.32 -13.16 11.77
CA GLU A 13 -2.81 -11.81 11.55
C GLU A 13 -2.26 -11.65 10.13
N ALA A 14 -1.47 -12.61 9.63
CA ALA A 14 -0.95 -12.59 8.28
C ALA A 14 -2.07 -12.51 7.24
N ARG A 15 -3.10 -13.34 7.41
CA ARG A 15 -4.27 -13.36 6.52
C ARG A 15 -5.03 -12.04 6.54
N LEU A 16 -5.22 -11.43 7.70
CA LEU A 16 -5.87 -10.13 7.81
C LEU A 16 -5.04 -9.03 7.14
N ARG A 17 -3.72 -9.03 7.37
CA ARG A 17 -2.79 -8.08 6.75
C ARG A 17 -2.69 -8.21 5.23
N GLU A 18 -3.03 -9.37 4.66
CA GLU A 18 -3.15 -9.58 3.22
C GLU A 18 -4.54 -9.18 2.70
N THR A 19 -5.59 -9.65 3.38
CA THR A 19 -6.99 -9.52 2.94
C THR A 19 -7.44 -8.06 2.93
N VAL A 20 -7.14 -7.31 3.99
CA VAL A 20 -7.68 -5.95 4.17
C VAL A 20 -7.09 -4.97 3.15
N PRO A 21 -5.77 -4.90 2.91
CA PRO A 21 -5.22 -4.07 1.85
C PRO A 21 -5.75 -4.44 0.46
N ALA A 22 -5.91 -5.73 0.17
CA ALA A 22 -6.42 -6.20 -1.11
C ALA A 22 -7.91 -5.84 -1.32
N ALA A 23 -8.71 -5.91 -0.25
CA ALA A 23 -10.13 -5.58 -0.30
C ALA A 23 -10.38 -4.07 -0.43
N LEU A 24 -9.54 -3.23 0.18
CA LEU A 24 -9.78 -1.79 0.25
C LEU A 24 -9.04 -0.99 -0.83
N SER A 25 -7.79 -1.35 -1.13
CA SER A 25 -6.99 -0.61 -2.12
C SER A 25 -7.58 -0.83 -3.49
N GLY A 26 -8.01 0.24 -4.16
CA GLY A 26 -8.83 0.03 -5.36
C GLY A 26 -10.08 0.86 -5.40
N ARG A 27 -10.72 0.98 -4.23
CA ARG A 27 -12.14 1.30 -4.16
C ARG A 27 -12.37 2.80 -4.26
N ARG A 28 -13.35 3.18 -5.07
CA ARG A 28 -13.77 4.57 -5.21
C ARG A 28 -14.42 5.01 -3.90
N CYS A 29 -14.08 6.21 -3.46
CA CYS A 29 -14.63 6.84 -2.27
C CYS A 29 -14.80 8.32 -2.57
N ALA A 30 -16.05 8.77 -2.70
CA ALA A 30 -16.38 10.10 -3.21
C ALA A 30 -15.59 10.42 -4.49
N ASP A 31 -14.81 11.51 -4.48
CA ASP A 31 -14.03 12.00 -5.63
C ASP A 31 -12.63 11.37 -5.72
N GLY A 32 -12.38 10.32 -4.95
CA GLY A 32 -11.06 9.76 -4.77
C GLY A 32 -11.04 8.24 -4.74
N THR A 33 -9.89 7.72 -4.31
CA THR A 33 -9.64 6.28 -4.28
C THR A 33 -8.95 5.88 -2.99
N LEU A 34 -9.36 4.73 -2.45
CA LEU A 34 -8.80 4.17 -1.25
C LEU A 34 -7.47 3.48 -1.54
N VAL A 35 -6.53 3.71 -0.63
CA VAL A 35 -5.28 2.96 -0.50
C VAL A 35 -5.18 2.48 0.94
N ALA A 36 -5.06 1.17 1.12
CA ALA A 36 -4.90 0.55 2.43
C ALA A 36 -3.51 -0.07 2.53
N ARG A 37 -2.84 0.14 3.67
CA ARG A 37 -1.49 -0.38 3.91
C ARG A 37 -1.27 -0.73 5.37
N ILE A 38 -0.31 -1.62 5.61
CA ILE A 38 0.18 -1.89 6.96
C ILE A 38 1.17 -0.79 7.35
N PRO A 39 0.92 -0.03 8.43
CA PRO A 39 1.83 1.03 8.86
C PRO A 39 3.16 0.45 9.31
N ALA A 40 4.26 1.11 8.94
CA ALA A 40 5.61 0.69 9.32
C ALA A 40 5.96 1.05 10.77
N ALA A 41 5.30 2.08 11.32
CA ALA A 41 5.48 2.55 12.68
C ALA A 41 4.19 2.35 13.50
N PRO A 42 4.30 2.18 14.82
CA PRO A 42 3.12 2.13 15.69
C PRO A 42 2.30 3.42 15.57
N SER A 43 0.99 3.28 15.78
CA SER A 43 0.07 4.41 15.73
C SER A 43 0.44 5.49 16.75
N THR A 44 0.37 6.75 16.32
CA THR A 44 0.43 7.92 17.22
C THR A 44 -0.95 8.37 17.70
N ALA A 45 -2.04 7.75 17.23
CA ALA A 45 -3.40 8.11 17.61
C ALA A 45 -3.70 7.62 19.02
N ARG A 46 -4.04 8.56 19.90
CA ARG A 46 -4.40 8.26 21.29
C ARG A 46 -5.82 7.75 21.43
N TRP A 47 -6.77 8.41 20.77
CA TRP A 47 -8.20 8.15 20.89
C TRP A 47 -8.77 7.47 19.65
N TRP A 48 -9.60 6.46 19.87
CA TRP A 48 -10.20 5.62 18.85
C TRP A 48 -11.69 5.47 19.11
N TYR A 49 -12.48 5.45 18.04
CA TYR A 49 -13.88 5.04 18.10
C TYR A 49 -13.91 3.51 18.16
N ALA A 50 -14.34 2.95 19.28
CA ALA A 50 -14.62 1.53 19.40
C ALA A 50 -16.00 1.22 18.81
N CYS A 51 -16.07 0.17 18.00
CA CYS A 51 -17.28 -0.28 17.34
C CYS A 51 -17.88 -1.52 18.02
N ALA A 52 -19.16 -1.76 17.77
CA ALA A 52 -19.93 -2.89 18.32
C ALA A 52 -19.31 -4.28 18.03
N ASN A 53 -18.56 -4.41 16.93
CA ASN A 53 -17.90 -5.64 16.50
C ASN A 53 -16.43 -5.74 16.96
N GLU A 54 -16.06 -4.99 17.99
CA GLU A 54 -14.70 -4.90 18.54
C GLU A 54 -13.64 -4.31 17.59
N ALA A 55 -14.02 -3.94 16.36
CA ALA A 55 -13.19 -3.08 15.53
C ALA A 55 -13.05 -1.70 16.18
N ALA A 56 -12.01 -0.98 15.81
CA ALA A 56 -11.89 0.42 16.17
C ALA A 56 -11.25 1.21 15.04
N PHE A 57 -11.55 2.50 14.97
CA PHE A 57 -10.88 3.38 14.04
C PHE A 57 -10.49 4.71 14.67
N ALA A 58 -9.41 5.30 14.16
CA ALA A 58 -8.95 6.62 14.57
C ALA A 58 -8.73 7.50 13.34
N LEU A 59 -9.27 8.71 13.37
CA LEU A 59 -9.05 9.70 12.32
C LEU A 59 -7.68 10.35 12.48
N LEU A 60 -6.94 10.46 11.39
CA LEU A 60 -5.63 11.12 11.36
C LEU A 60 -5.68 12.42 10.56
N LEU A 61 -6.37 12.41 9.42
CA LEU A 61 -6.39 13.51 8.47
C LEU A 61 -7.80 13.71 7.92
N ARG A 62 -8.24 14.97 7.81
CA ARG A 62 -9.45 15.41 7.12
C ARG A 62 -9.15 16.66 6.30
N ASP A 63 -9.47 16.63 5.01
CA ASP A 63 -9.19 17.69 4.04
C ASP A 63 -7.74 18.20 4.09
N GLY A 64 -6.79 17.29 4.29
CA GLY A 64 -5.37 17.63 4.41
C GLY A 64 -4.96 18.26 5.75
N ARG A 65 -5.89 18.38 6.72
CA ARG A 65 -5.64 18.88 8.07
C ARG A 65 -5.66 17.76 9.09
N ASP A 66 -4.91 17.94 10.18
CA ASP A 66 -4.92 17.00 11.30
C ASP A 66 -6.35 16.89 11.87
N ALA A 67 -6.82 15.66 12.00
CA ALA A 67 -8.16 15.33 12.50
C ALA A 67 -8.11 14.38 13.70
N ARG A 68 -6.92 14.23 14.32
CA ARG A 68 -6.78 13.43 15.52
C ARG A 68 -7.59 14.05 16.65
N LEU A 69 -8.41 13.23 17.29
CA LEU A 69 -9.17 13.66 18.44
C LEU A 69 -8.24 14.05 19.59
N LEU A 70 -8.47 15.26 20.11
CA LEU A 70 -7.84 15.80 21.30
C LEU A 70 -8.96 15.94 22.35
N ALA A 71 -9.10 14.97 23.26
CA ALA A 71 -9.96 14.89 24.47
C ALA A 71 -11.34 15.61 24.49
N ASP A 72 -12.38 14.85 24.85
CA ASP A 72 -13.71 15.25 25.38
C ASP A 72 -14.49 16.40 24.71
N ASP A 73 -14.15 16.79 23.49
CA ASP A 73 -14.97 17.68 22.66
C ASP A 73 -15.97 16.87 21.83
N GLY A 74 -17.10 16.54 22.45
CA GLY A 74 -18.19 15.76 21.84
C GLY A 74 -18.70 16.33 20.50
N PRO A 75 -18.98 17.65 20.39
CA PRO A 75 -19.33 18.29 19.12
C PRO A 75 -18.27 18.10 18.02
N THR A 76 -16.99 18.37 18.31
CA THR A 76 -15.91 18.17 17.32
C THR A 76 -15.79 16.70 16.90
N ALA A 77 -15.98 15.76 17.83
CA ALA A 77 -15.98 14.34 17.52
C ALA A 77 -17.18 13.90 16.65
N ALA A 78 -18.35 14.51 16.83
CA ALA A 78 -19.53 14.24 16.01
C ALA A 78 -19.36 14.79 14.59
N GLU A 79 -18.89 16.03 14.43
CA GLU A 79 -18.60 16.62 13.11
C GLU A 79 -17.51 15.84 12.35
N ALA A 80 -16.48 15.37 13.06
CA ALA A 80 -15.43 14.56 12.47
C ALA A 80 -15.97 13.21 11.97
N LEU A 81 -16.90 12.61 12.72
CA LEU A 81 -17.55 11.35 12.34
C LEU A 81 -18.44 11.53 11.12
N GLU A 82 -19.32 12.53 11.12
CA GLU A 82 -20.22 12.83 10.01
C GLU A 82 -19.44 13.08 8.70
N ALA A 83 -18.34 13.84 8.78
CA ALA A 83 -17.48 14.10 7.63
C ALA A 83 -16.75 12.85 7.10
N CYS A 84 -16.54 11.84 7.92
CA CYS A 84 -15.85 10.60 7.55
C CYS A 84 -16.82 9.47 7.16
N GLU A 85 -18.13 9.69 7.28
CA GLU A 85 -19.17 8.72 6.95
C GLU A 85 -19.01 8.10 5.55
N PRO A 86 -18.71 8.86 4.47
CA PRO A 86 -18.53 8.25 3.14
C PRO A 86 -17.35 7.27 3.10
N LEU A 87 -16.26 7.58 3.81
CA LEU A 87 -15.08 6.73 3.90
C LEU A 87 -15.36 5.48 4.74
N LEU A 88 -16.05 5.62 5.87
CA LEU A 88 -16.45 4.49 6.70
C LEU A 88 -17.37 3.55 5.94
N ARG A 89 -18.38 4.09 5.25
CA ARG A 89 -19.29 3.32 4.39
C ARG A 89 -18.55 2.50 3.34
N GLU A 90 -17.55 3.09 2.69
CA GLU A 90 -16.76 2.32 1.74
C GLU A 90 -15.95 1.23 2.44
N ILE A 91 -15.33 1.49 3.59
CA ILE A 91 -14.61 0.44 4.33
C ILE A 91 -15.54 -0.71 4.71
N GLU A 92 -16.74 -0.40 5.21
CA GLU A 92 -17.79 -1.37 5.54
C GLU A 92 -18.17 -2.24 4.34
N LEU A 93 -18.46 -1.62 3.19
CA LEU A 93 -18.79 -2.34 1.95
C LEU A 93 -17.62 -3.21 1.47
N GLY A 94 -16.39 -2.74 1.62
CA GLY A 94 -15.19 -3.43 1.14
C GLY A 94 -14.83 -4.64 1.97
N LEU A 95 -15.04 -4.54 3.28
CA LEU A 95 -14.74 -5.61 4.22
C LEU A 95 -15.95 -6.49 4.55
N GLY A 96 -17.15 -6.06 4.19
CA GLY A 96 -18.40 -6.73 4.54
C GLY A 96 -18.65 -6.73 6.05
N ILE A 97 -18.36 -5.61 6.71
CA ILE A 97 -18.55 -5.40 8.16
C ILE A 97 -19.36 -4.13 8.41
N ALA A 98 -19.81 -3.93 9.65
CA ALA A 98 -20.39 -2.66 10.09
C ALA A 98 -19.45 -1.99 11.12
N LEU A 99 -19.20 -0.70 10.97
CA LEU A 99 -18.39 0.15 11.83
C LEU A 99 -19.29 1.14 12.53
N VAL A 100 -20.10 0.65 13.48
CA VAL A 100 -20.99 1.48 14.30
C VAL A 100 -20.23 1.94 15.54
N PRO A 101 -19.81 3.22 15.65
CA PRO A 101 -19.07 3.71 16.80
C PRO A 101 -19.97 3.80 18.04
N GLU A 102 -19.53 3.22 19.15
CA GLU A 102 -20.29 3.21 20.40
C GLU A 102 -19.67 4.12 21.47
N ARG A 103 -18.34 4.16 21.52
CA ARG A 103 -17.59 4.91 22.53
C ARG A 103 -16.19 5.26 22.06
N LEU A 104 -15.59 6.25 22.71
CA LEU A 104 -14.17 6.53 22.56
C LEU A 104 -13.36 5.69 23.56
N VAL A 105 -12.26 5.11 23.08
CA VAL A 105 -11.31 4.33 23.88
C VAL A 105 -9.89 4.79 23.58
N GLU A 106 -8.98 4.52 24.52
CA GLU A 106 -7.55 4.58 24.20
C GLU A 106 -7.15 3.44 23.25
N ALA A 107 -6.00 3.58 22.60
CA ALA A 107 -5.54 2.69 21.55
C ALA A 107 -5.75 1.18 21.87
N PRO A 108 -6.43 0.42 21.00
CA PRO A 108 -6.71 -0.99 21.25
C PRO A 108 -5.42 -1.79 21.31
N ALA A 109 -5.22 -2.52 22.40
CA ALA A 109 -4.03 -3.33 22.61
C ALA A 109 -4.07 -4.58 21.71
N HIS A 110 -2.94 -4.91 21.07
CA HIS A 110 -2.71 -6.18 20.35
C HIS A 110 -3.59 -6.44 19.12
N THR A 111 -4.15 -5.40 18.52
CA THR A 111 -4.95 -5.52 17.30
C THR A 111 -4.12 -5.12 16.07
N PRO A 112 -4.14 -5.90 14.97
CA PRO A 112 -3.53 -5.47 13.71
C PRO A 112 -4.13 -4.14 13.26
N ILE A 113 -3.24 -3.19 12.95
CA ILE A 113 -3.63 -1.87 12.46
C ILE A 113 -3.39 -1.81 10.96
N VAL A 114 -4.38 -1.30 10.23
CA VAL A 114 -4.29 -0.95 8.82
C VAL A 114 -4.52 0.54 8.69
N GLU A 115 -3.67 1.24 7.95
CA GLU A 115 -3.91 2.62 7.58
C GLU A 115 -4.69 2.66 6.27
N VAL A 116 -5.80 3.39 6.25
CA VAL A 116 -6.62 3.61 5.07
C VAL A 116 -6.58 5.10 4.72
N THR A 117 -6.19 5.41 3.50
CA THR A 117 -6.12 6.78 2.98
C THR A 117 -7.02 6.91 1.75
N ALA A 118 -7.89 7.91 1.75
CA ALA A 118 -8.59 8.36 0.53
C ALA A 118 -7.73 9.42 -0.18
N LEU A 119 -7.34 9.11 -1.42
CA LEU A 119 -6.56 9.99 -2.29
C LEU A 119 -7.47 10.63 -3.33
N ALA A 120 -7.43 11.95 -3.48
CA ALA A 120 -8.00 12.65 -4.62
C ALA A 120 -6.87 13.33 -5.39
N GLU A 121 -6.73 13.05 -6.68
CA GLU A 121 -5.64 13.56 -7.53
C GLU A 121 -4.24 13.30 -6.94
N GLY A 122 -4.06 12.16 -6.26
CA GLY A 122 -2.81 11.78 -5.59
C GLY A 122 -2.56 12.46 -4.23
N ILE A 123 -3.45 13.35 -3.80
CA ILE A 123 -3.35 14.06 -2.50
C ILE A 123 -4.21 13.34 -1.47
N ALA A 124 -3.66 13.10 -0.28
CA ALA A 124 -4.40 12.54 0.84
C ALA A 124 -5.45 13.54 1.34
N ARG A 125 -6.73 13.23 1.12
CA ARG A 125 -7.86 14.03 1.61
C ARG A 125 -8.29 13.56 2.99
N GLN A 126 -8.46 12.25 3.15
CA GLN A 126 -8.79 11.65 4.43
C GLN A 126 -7.84 10.51 4.73
N ARG A 127 -7.54 10.33 6.02
CA ARG A 127 -6.73 9.23 6.50
C ARG A 127 -7.24 8.77 7.84
N LEU A 128 -7.41 7.46 7.97
CA LEU A 128 -7.74 6.82 9.23
C LEU A 128 -6.89 5.58 9.47
N LEU A 129 -6.83 5.19 10.72
CA LEU A 129 -6.33 3.90 11.15
C LEU A 129 -7.51 3.02 11.49
N LEU A 130 -7.42 1.75 11.12
CA LEU A 130 -8.41 0.72 11.34
C LEU A 130 -7.75 -0.42 12.12
N ALA A 131 -8.24 -0.68 13.32
CA ALA A 131 -7.87 -1.80 14.15
C ALA A 131 -8.96 -2.88 14.03
N LEU A 132 -8.57 -4.07 13.58
CA LEU A 132 -9.50 -5.18 13.33
C LEU A 132 -9.12 -6.40 14.18
N PRO A 133 -10.00 -6.90 15.06
CA PRO A 133 -9.70 -8.07 15.86
C PRO A 133 -9.58 -9.31 14.98
N LEU A 134 -8.69 -10.24 15.36
CA LEU A 134 -8.42 -11.46 14.58
C LEU A 134 -9.64 -12.39 14.47
N THR A 135 -10.58 -12.27 15.39
CA THR A 135 -11.84 -13.02 15.44
C THR A 135 -12.92 -12.45 14.52
N LEU A 136 -12.74 -11.23 13.99
CA LEU A 136 -13.74 -10.60 13.13
C LEU A 136 -13.82 -11.33 11.78
N MET A 137 -15.01 -11.79 11.44
CA MET A 137 -15.28 -12.40 10.15
C MET A 137 -15.39 -11.29 9.10
N LEU A 138 -14.47 -11.31 8.14
CA LEU A 138 -14.47 -10.41 6.98
C LEU A 138 -15.13 -11.11 5.79
N HIS A 139 -15.95 -10.37 5.06
CA HIS A 139 -16.56 -10.79 3.80
C HIS A 139 -16.09 -9.84 2.70
N PRO A 140 -14.80 -9.89 2.31
CA PRO A 140 -14.23 -8.92 1.40
C PRO A 140 -14.95 -8.95 0.06
N ALA A 141 -15.53 -7.82 -0.32
CA ALA A 141 -16.10 -7.65 -1.65
C ALA A 141 -14.96 -7.43 -2.65
N ALA A 142 -15.05 -8.06 -3.82
CA ALA A 142 -14.15 -7.70 -4.91
C ALA A 142 -14.36 -6.21 -5.22
N PRO A 143 -13.30 -5.38 -5.23
CA PRO A 143 -13.47 -3.98 -5.57
C PRO A 143 -14.05 -3.88 -6.99
N GLU A 144 -15.02 -2.99 -7.22
CA GLU A 144 -15.23 -2.46 -8.57
C GLU A 144 -13.92 -1.77 -8.95
N PHE A 145 -13.13 -2.45 -9.77
CA PHE A 145 -11.79 -2.05 -10.14
C PHE A 145 -11.83 -0.62 -10.73
N ALA A 146 -11.26 0.36 -10.02
CA ALA A 146 -11.14 1.72 -10.54
C ALA A 146 -10.03 1.74 -11.61
N PRO A 147 -10.36 1.88 -12.91
CA PRO A 147 -9.36 1.81 -13.98
C PRO A 147 -8.30 2.91 -13.88
N GLU A 148 -8.65 4.04 -13.24
CA GLU A 148 -7.72 5.15 -12.95
C GLU A 148 -6.50 4.72 -12.12
N LEU A 149 -6.61 3.67 -11.31
CA LEU A 149 -5.52 3.20 -10.46
C LEU A 149 -4.44 2.42 -11.21
N LEU A 150 -4.72 1.91 -12.41
CA LEU A 150 -3.70 1.23 -13.22
C LEU A 150 -2.48 2.12 -13.45
N GLY A 151 -2.68 3.43 -13.58
CA GLY A 151 -1.60 4.40 -13.76
C GLY A 151 -0.74 4.62 -12.51
N GLY A 152 -1.24 4.28 -11.31
CA GLY A 152 -0.57 4.51 -10.02
C GLY A 152 0.12 3.28 -9.43
N VAL A 153 -0.13 2.07 -9.95
CA VAL A 153 0.50 0.84 -9.48
C VAL A 153 1.97 0.81 -9.92
N SER A 154 2.88 0.98 -8.98
CA SER A 154 4.31 0.86 -9.23
C SER A 154 4.70 -0.61 -9.35
N VAL A 155 5.13 -1.03 -10.54
CA VAL A 155 5.62 -2.39 -10.79
C VAL A 155 7.15 -2.40 -10.73
N ARG A 156 7.73 -3.32 -9.95
CA ARG A 156 9.17 -3.53 -9.97
C ARG A 156 9.56 -4.19 -11.30
N VAL A 157 10.33 -3.48 -12.09
CA VAL A 157 10.87 -3.98 -13.36
C VAL A 157 12.40 -4.01 -13.30
N ALA A 158 12.99 -4.98 -14.01
CA ALA A 158 14.43 -5.05 -14.20
C ALA A 158 14.75 -4.99 -15.69
N VAL A 159 15.65 -4.10 -16.08
CA VAL A 159 16.20 -4.06 -17.44
C VAL A 159 17.53 -4.78 -17.43
N ARG A 160 17.66 -5.83 -18.24
CA ARG A 160 18.92 -6.52 -18.47
C ARG A 160 19.49 -6.08 -19.80
N ILE A 161 20.63 -5.42 -19.78
CA ILE A 161 21.37 -5.04 -20.98
C ILE A 161 22.24 -6.23 -21.39
N ALA A 162 22.17 -6.62 -22.66
CA ALA A 162 23.06 -7.63 -23.18
C ALA A 162 24.50 -7.10 -23.17
N GLY A 163 25.38 -7.80 -22.45
CA GLY A 163 26.82 -7.51 -22.49
C GLY A 163 27.44 -7.90 -23.83
N PRO A 164 28.67 -7.44 -24.10
CA PRO A 164 29.38 -7.82 -25.31
C PRO A 164 29.75 -9.31 -25.24
N ARG A 165 29.78 -9.98 -26.39
CA ARG A 165 30.26 -11.38 -26.45
C ARG A 165 31.78 -11.39 -26.32
N LEU A 166 32.28 -11.77 -25.15
CA LEU A 166 33.70 -11.92 -24.88
C LEU A 166 34.11 -13.39 -24.90
N ALA A 167 35.29 -13.68 -25.46
CA ALA A 167 35.91 -14.98 -25.29
C ALA A 167 36.27 -15.18 -23.80
N PRO A 168 36.16 -16.41 -23.23
CA PRO A 168 36.39 -16.64 -21.80
C PRO A 168 37.74 -16.12 -21.29
N HIS A 169 38.81 -16.24 -22.08
CA HIS A 169 40.13 -15.72 -21.72
C HIS A 169 40.16 -14.18 -21.62
N ALA A 170 39.38 -13.48 -22.44
CA ALA A 170 39.35 -12.02 -22.50
C ALA A 170 38.48 -11.46 -21.37
N ALA A 171 37.41 -12.20 -21.01
CA ALA A 171 36.62 -11.88 -19.83
C ALA A 171 37.45 -12.08 -18.54
N ALA A 172 38.27 -13.14 -18.48
CA ALA A 172 39.13 -13.44 -17.33
C ALA A 172 40.29 -12.44 -17.15
N SER A 173 40.70 -11.73 -18.22
CA SER A 173 41.77 -10.73 -18.16
C SER A 173 41.29 -9.32 -17.80
N LEU A 174 39.97 -9.11 -17.58
CA LEU A 174 39.43 -7.79 -17.22
C LEU A 174 39.86 -7.38 -15.81
N ALA A 175 40.28 -6.13 -15.68
CA ALA A 175 40.66 -5.49 -14.43
C ALA A 175 39.83 -4.21 -14.17
N PRO A 176 39.76 -3.75 -12.90
CA PRO A 176 39.14 -2.46 -12.59
C PRO A 176 39.78 -1.32 -13.39
N GLY A 177 38.96 -0.57 -14.14
CA GLY A 177 39.42 0.51 -15.03
C GLY A 177 39.34 0.17 -16.52
N ASP A 178 39.17 -1.10 -16.88
CA ASP A 178 38.98 -1.50 -18.27
C ASP A 178 37.63 -1.04 -18.81
N LEU A 179 37.62 -0.60 -20.07
CA LEU A 179 36.43 -0.14 -20.77
C LEU A 179 35.91 -1.23 -21.71
N LEU A 180 34.62 -1.55 -21.57
CA LEU A 180 33.91 -2.42 -22.49
C LEU A 180 33.00 -1.58 -23.39
N LEU A 181 33.20 -1.68 -24.70
CA LEU A 181 32.32 -1.05 -25.67
C LEU A 181 31.03 -1.87 -25.78
N LEU A 182 29.90 -1.20 -25.56
CA LEU A 182 28.56 -1.74 -25.79
C LEU A 182 28.00 -1.16 -27.09
N GLU A 183 27.10 -1.89 -27.75
CA GLU A 183 26.42 -1.42 -28.96
C GLU A 183 25.43 -0.28 -28.66
N ASN A 184 25.16 0.60 -29.63
CA ASN A 184 24.14 1.65 -29.51
C ASN A 184 23.13 1.54 -30.68
N PRO A 185 21.82 1.35 -30.42
CA PRO A 185 21.17 1.21 -29.12
C PRO A 185 21.50 -0.10 -28.41
N LEU A 186 21.45 -0.09 -27.07
CA LEU A 186 21.75 -1.26 -26.25
C LEU A 186 20.63 -2.28 -26.38
N ALA A 187 20.91 -3.46 -26.92
CA ALA A 187 19.95 -4.57 -26.87
C ALA A 187 19.64 -4.91 -25.41
N ALA A 188 18.36 -4.97 -25.06
CA ALA A 188 17.91 -5.14 -23.69
C ALA A 188 16.69 -6.06 -23.58
N THR A 189 16.51 -6.63 -22.39
CA THR A 189 15.33 -7.40 -22.04
C THR A 189 14.69 -6.81 -20.79
N LEU A 190 13.40 -6.49 -20.88
CA LEU A 190 12.61 -6.02 -19.76
C LEU A 190 11.98 -7.22 -19.04
N HIS A 191 12.22 -7.32 -17.75
CA HIS A 191 11.64 -8.33 -16.87
C HIS A 191 10.61 -7.67 -15.97
N VAL A 192 9.37 -8.14 -16.10
CA VAL A 192 8.24 -7.79 -15.23
C VAL A 192 7.84 -9.05 -14.48
N SER A 193 7.64 -8.96 -13.16
CA SER A 193 7.27 -10.13 -12.36
C SER A 193 5.97 -10.76 -12.87
N GLY A 194 5.98 -12.07 -13.10
CA GLY A 194 4.81 -12.82 -13.59
C GLY A 194 4.55 -12.71 -15.09
N GLN A 195 5.39 -12.02 -15.87
CA GLN A 195 5.28 -11.96 -17.33
C GLN A 195 6.50 -12.57 -18.03
N ALA A 196 6.30 -12.95 -19.29
CA ALA A 196 7.39 -13.37 -20.16
C ALA A 196 8.34 -12.18 -20.39
N PRO A 197 9.67 -12.42 -20.47
CA PRO A 197 10.63 -11.35 -20.74
C PRO A 197 10.36 -10.67 -22.09
N LEU A 198 10.38 -9.33 -22.12
CA LEU A 198 10.12 -8.55 -23.32
C LEU A 198 11.45 -8.10 -23.95
N ALA A 199 11.71 -8.50 -25.20
CA ALA A 199 12.88 -8.03 -25.94
C ALA A 199 12.70 -6.59 -26.42
N GLY A 200 13.80 -5.84 -26.49
CA GLY A 200 13.77 -4.47 -26.97
C GLY A 200 15.15 -3.82 -26.97
N ARG A 201 15.16 -2.49 -26.93
CA ARG A 201 16.35 -1.67 -26.90
C ARG A 201 16.26 -0.67 -25.76
N PHE A 202 17.37 -0.40 -25.10
CA PHE A 202 17.47 0.63 -24.08
C PHE A 202 18.29 1.81 -24.62
N ASP A 203 17.70 2.99 -24.59
CA ASP A 203 18.39 4.25 -24.84
C ASP A 203 18.84 4.84 -23.50
N PRO A 204 20.16 4.81 -23.20
CA PRO A 204 20.67 5.33 -21.95
C PRO A 204 20.61 6.86 -21.87
N ALA A 205 20.62 7.58 -23.00
CA ALA A 205 20.55 9.03 -23.02
C ALA A 205 19.14 9.53 -22.70
N ALA A 206 18.11 8.85 -23.22
CA ALA A 206 16.71 9.14 -22.92
C ALA A 206 16.18 8.40 -21.67
N ALA A 207 16.98 7.54 -21.05
CA ALA A 207 16.59 6.63 -19.98
C ALA A 207 15.31 5.82 -20.32
N ARG A 208 15.19 5.37 -21.59
CA ARG A 208 13.96 4.80 -22.13
C ARG A 208 14.18 3.40 -22.70
N PHE A 209 13.31 2.46 -22.34
CA PHE A 209 13.20 1.17 -23.00
C PHE A 209 12.18 1.25 -24.15
N ILE A 210 12.55 0.69 -25.29
CA ILE A 210 11.75 0.64 -26.52
C ILE A 210 11.53 -0.84 -26.84
N PRO A 211 10.29 -1.37 -26.74
CA PRO A 211 9.97 -2.73 -27.16
C PRO A 211 10.36 -2.99 -28.62
N ALA A 212 10.82 -4.21 -28.92
CA ALA A 212 11.10 -4.66 -30.28
C ALA A 212 9.83 -4.90 -31.10
#